data_AF-A0A2E3PEE1-F1
#
_entry.id   AF-A0A2E3PEE1-F1
#
_cell.length_a   1.000
_cell.length_b   1.000
_cell.length_c   1.000
_cell.angle_alpha   90.00
_cell.angle_beta   90.00
_cell.angle_gamma   90.00
#
_symmetry.space_group_name_H-M   'P 1'
#
loop_
_entity.id
_entity.type
_entity.pdbx_description
1 polymer ?
#
loop_
_entity_poly.entity_id
_entity_poly.type
_entity_poly.pdbx_seq_one_letter_code
_entity_poly.pdbx_strand_id
1 'polypeptide(L)' 'MNLDIPHMLVTAVVIGLVIWLVDHTARFAAMTKGRRTMIKMVGVFVVILIINLLWRPYGATG' A
#
# COMPACT_ATOMS: atom_id res chain seq x y z
N MET A 1 -20.49 7.15 12.78
CA MET A 1 -19.64 6.62 11.70
C MET A 1 -18.84 7.78 11.12
N ASN A 2 -17.70 8.11 11.74
CA ASN A 2 -16.77 9.06 11.11
C ASN A 2 -16.01 8.28 10.04
N LEU A 3 -16.37 8.50 8.78
CA LEU A 3 -15.54 8.06 7.67
C LEU A 3 -14.18 8.75 7.83
N ASP A 4 -13.13 7.99 8.11
CA ASP A 4 -11.75 8.49 8.16
C ASP A 4 -11.26 8.72 6.72
N ILE A 5 -11.87 9.72 6.08
CA ILE A 5 -11.59 10.14 4.71
C ILE A 5 -10.08 10.40 4.51
N PRO A 6 -9.35 11.02 5.46
CA PRO A 6 -7.89 11.17 5.35
C PRO A 6 -7.17 9.82 5.24
N HIS A 7 -7.50 8.86 6.10
CA HIS A 7 -6.89 7.52 6.07
C HIS A 7 -7.17 6.80 4.75
N MET A 8 -8.41 6.88 4.25
CA MET A 8 -8.78 6.26 2.97
C MET A 8 -8.01 6.86 1.78
N LEU A 9 -7.86 8.19 1.75
CA LEU A 9 -7.11 8.89 0.71
C LEU A 9 -5.62 8.52 0.73
N VAL A 10 -5.01 8.55 1.92
CA VAL A 10 -3.59 8.16 2.08
C VAL A 10 -3.38 6.72 1.64
N THR A 11 -4.26 5.81 2.06
CA THR A 11 -4.18 4.40 1.67
C THR A 11 -4.25 4.22 0.15
N ALA A 12 -5.20 4.88 -0.52
CA ALA A 12 -5.34 4.81 -1.97
C ALA A 12 -4.11 5.34 -2.72
N VAL A 13 -3.56 6.48 -2.27
CA VAL A 13 -2.36 7.09 -2.88
C VAL A 13 -1.14 6.19 -2.72
N VAL A 14 -0.91 5.64 -1.53
CA VAL A 14 0.28 4.80 -1.28
C VAL A 14 0.17 3.47 -2.03
N ILE A 15 -1.02 2.85 -2.10
CA ILE A 15 -1.23 1.65 -2.93
C ILE A 15 -0.94 1.96 -4.40
N GLY A 16 -1.47 3.08 -4.92
CA GLY A 16 -1.20 3.53 -6.29
C GLY A 16 0.29 3.72 -6.55
N LEU A 17 1.01 4.32 -5.60
CA LEU A 17 2.47 4.49 -5.66
C LEU A 17 3.20 3.16 -5.72
N VAL A 18 2.84 2.17 -4.89
CA VAL A 18 3.48 0.84 -4.90
C VAL A 18 3.29 0.17 -6.26
N ILE A 19 2.06 0.19 -6.79
CA ILE A 19 1.75 -0.42 -8.09
C ILE A 19 2.54 0.28 -9.19
N TRP A 20 2.54 1.62 -9.19
CA TRP A 20 3.29 2.42 -10.15
C TRP A 20 4.78 2.15 -10.07
N LEU A 21 5.37 2.08 -8.87
CA LEU A 21 6.79 1.81 -8.68
C LEU A 21 7.18 0.45 -9.26
N VAL A 22 6.38 -0.58 -9.01
CA VAL A 22 6.62 -1.93 -9.56
C VAL A 22 6.41 -1.94 -11.09
N ASP A 23 5.50 -1.13 -11.62
CA ASP A 23 5.22 -1.05 -13.05
C ASP A 23 6.22 -0.19 -13.85
N HIS A 24 6.76 0.87 -13.28
CA HIS A 24 7.62 1.84 -13.96
C HIS A 24 9.10 1.70 -13.65
N THR A 25 9.51 0.94 -12.62
CA THR A 25 10.94 0.73 -12.38
C THR A 25 11.50 -0.40 -13.25
N ALA A 26 12.59 -0.08 -13.95
CA ALA A 26 13.31 -1.01 -14.83
C ALA A 26 13.80 -2.29 -14.11
N ARG A 27 13.99 -2.22 -12.78
CA ARG A 27 14.36 -3.36 -11.93
C ARG A 27 13.36 -4.52 -11.99
N PHE A 28 12.08 -4.26 -12.26
CA PHE A 28 11.05 -5.30 -12.37
C PHE A 28 10.66 -5.62 -13.81
N ALA A 29 11.24 -4.92 -14.80
CA ALA A 29 10.93 -5.12 -16.22
C ALA A 29 11.44 -6.47 -16.77
N ALA A 30 12.56 -6.97 -16.22
CA ALA A 30 13.12 -8.27 -16.60
C ALA A 30 12.44 -9.46 -15.88
N MET A 31 11.47 -9.21 -14.99
CA MET A 31 10.82 -10.27 -14.22
C MET A 31 9.61 -10.84 -14.96
N THR A 32 9.33 -12.13 -14.73
CA THR A 32 8.13 -12.79 -15.24
C THR A 32 6.88 -12.15 -14.64
N LYS A 33 5.77 -12.15 -15.41
CA LYS A 33 4.49 -11.56 -14.98
C LYS A 33 4.04 -12.04 -13.58
N GLY A 34 4.23 -13.33 -13.28
CA GLY A 34 3.88 -13.92 -11.99
C GLY A 34 4.70 -13.35 -10.81
N ARG A 35 6.02 -13.24 -10.95
CA ARG A 35 6.87 -12.62 -9.92
C ARG A 35 6.54 -11.16 -9.70
N ARG A 36 6.25 -10.42 -10.77
CA ARG A 36 5.84 -9.02 -10.69
C ARG A 36 4.53 -8.86 -9.91
N THR A 37 3.54 -9.71 -10.18
CA THR A 37 2.27 -9.74 -9.43
C THR A 37 2.48 -10.08 -7.95
N MET A 38 3.35 -11.04 -7.64
CA MET A 38 3.68 -11.39 -6.27
C MET A 38 4.31 -10.20 -5.52
N ILE A 39 5.23 -9.48 -6.15
CA ILE A 39 5.85 -8.28 -5.55
C ILE A 39 4.82 -7.18 -5.33
N LYS A 40 3.88 -6.96 -6.26
CA LYS A 40 2.78 -6.02 -6.06
C LYS A 40 1.91 -6.41 -4.87
N MET A 41 1.51 -7.68 -4.77
CA MET A 41 0.70 -8.19 -3.66
C MET A 41 1.42 -8.02 -2.32
N VAL A 42 2.69 -8.44 -2.23
CA VAL A 42 3.49 -8.30 -1.01
C VAL A 42 3.70 -6.83 -0.66
N GLY A 43 4.02 -5.98 -1.65
CA GLY A 43 4.22 -4.55 -1.43
C GLY A 43 2.96 -3.85 -0.91
N VAL A 44 1.80 -4.14 -1.52
CA VAL A 44 0.50 -3.61 -1.09
C VAL A 44 0.15 -4.11 0.31
N PHE A 45 0.36 -5.40 0.59
CA PHE A 45 0.10 -5.98 1.90
C PHE A 45 0.95 -5.32 3.01
N VAL A 46 2.25 -5.16 2.76
CA VAL A 46 3.17 -4.51 3.71
C VAL A 46 2.78 -3.05 3.94
N VAL A 47 2.45 -2.31 2.88
CA VAL A 47 2.00 -0.92 2.99
C VAL A 47 0.73 -0.80 3.81
N ILE A 48 -0.28 -1.63 3.54
CA ILE A 48 -1.53 -1.63 4.31
C ILE A 48 -1.25 -1.94 5.78
N LEU A 49 -0.38 -2.91 6.07
CA LEU A 49 0.03 -3.22 7.44
C LEU A 49 0.69 -2.02 8.13
N ILE A 50 1.63 -1.35 7.46
CA ILE A 50 2.33 -0.19 8.01
C ILE A 50 1.34 0.95 8.25
N ILE A 51 0.46 1.24 7.29
CA ILE A 51 -0.56 2.28 7.43
C ILE A 51 -1.47 1.95 8.62
N ASN A 52 -1.95 0.72 8.76
CA ASN A 52 -2.79 0.33 9.90
C ASN A 52 -2.04 0.33 11.25
N LEU A 53 -0.73 0.09 11.25
CA LEU A 53 0.08 0.12 12.46
C LEU A 53 0.36 1.56 12.92
N LEU A 54 0.71 2.43 11.97
CA LEU A 54 1.03 3.85 12.23
C LEU A 54 -0.24 4.66 12.49
N TRP A 55 -1.28 4.40 11.72
CA TRP A 55 -2.60 4.97 11.89
C TRP A 55 -3.34 4.16 12.96
N ARG A 56 -2.97 4.38 14.23
CA ARG A 56 -3.74 3.85 15.37
C ARG A 56 -5.22 4.17 15.16
N PRO A 57 -6.16 3.29 15.57
CA PRO A 57 -7.56 3.63 15.54
C PRO A 57 -7.75 4.88 16.41
N TYR A 58 -8.26 5.96 15.82
CA TYR A 58 -8.80 7.10 16.56
C TYR A 58 -9.87 6.54 17.53
N GLY A 59 -9.48 6.29 18.78
CA GLY A 59 -10.32 5.59 19.75
C GLY A 59 -9.60 4.83 20.88
N ALA A 60 -8.28 4.62 20.82
CA ALA A 60 -7.52 4.31 22.03
C ALA A 60 -7.33 5.60 22.84
N THR A 61 -8.41 6.12 23.40
CA THR A 61 -8.40 7.15 24.44
C THR A 61 -7.64 6.59 25.64
N GLY A 62 -6.39 7.02 25.78
CA GLY A 62 -5.79 7.19 27.10
C GLY A 62 -6.31 8.47 27.73
#